data_AF-A0A817RGB8-F1
#
_entry.id   AF-A0A817RGB8-F1
#
_cell.length_a   1.000
_cell.length_b   1.000
_cell.length_c   1.000
_cell.angle_alpha   90.00
_cell.angle_beta   90.00
_cell.angle_gamma   90.00
#
_symmetry.space_group_name_H-M   'P 1'
#
loop_
_entity.id
_entity.type
_entity.pdbx_description
1 polymer ?
#
loop_
_entity_poly.entity_id
_entity_poly.type
_entity_poly.pdbx_seq_one_letter_code
_entity_poly.pdbx_strand_id
1 'polypeptide(L)'
;MKKQFPDVENSLVLASILLANVYAASGDNEKASGIKDHLYRSGAQRKIGITVTELNGNLLQFCAHGQSHPRSVDIYAEINRISKELIEHGHEYD
;
A
#
# COMPACT_ATOMS: atom_id res chain seq x y z
N MET A 1 10.81 -14.33 -16.74
CA MET A 1 10.07 -14.20 -15.47
C MET A 1 10.48 -12.90 -14.79
N LYS A 2 9.54 -11.97 -14.54
CA LYS A 2 9.83 -10.77 -13.73
C LYS A 2 9.98 -11.23 -12.28
N LYS A 3 11.17 -11.06 -11.69
CA LYS A 3 11.46 -11.45 -10.30
C LYS A 3 10.41 -10.85 -9.37
N GLN A 4 9.77 -11.69 -8.56
CA GLN A 4 8.61 -11.35 -7.73
C GLN A 4 9.01 -10.48 -6.53
N PHE A 5 10.23 -10.65 -6.02
CA PHE A 5 10.82 -9.84 -4.97
C PHE A 5 11.82 -8.82 -5.55
N PRO A 6 12.02 -7.65 -4.93
CA PRO A 6 13.23 -6.87 -5.19
C PRO A 6 14.44 -7.78 -4.96
N ASP A 7 15.49 -7.66 -5.78
CA ASP A 7 16.71 -8.42 -5.53
C ASP A 7 17.18 -8.15 -4.10
N VAL A 8 17.38 -9.23 -3.34
CA VAL A 8 17.76 -9.21 -1.91
C VAL A 8 19.17 -8.61 -1.71
N GLU A 9 19.80 -8.12 -2.77
CA GLU A 9 21.16 -7.58 -2.79
C GLU A 9 21.35 -6.32 -1.94
N ASN A 10 20.28 -5.64 -1.50
CA ASN A 10 20.43 -4.39 -0.75
C ASN A 10 19.85 -4.48 0.68
N SER A 11 20.60 -5.14 1.56
CA SER A 11 20.34 -5.25 3.02
C SER A 11 19.95 -3.90 3.66
N LEU A 12 20.48 -2.80 3.14
CA LEU A 12 20.19 -1.45 3.61
C LEU A 12 18.71 -1.08 3.44
N VAL A 13 18.07 -1.49 2.35
CA VAL A 13 16.65 -1.23 2.07
C VAL A 13 15.75 -1.92 3.10
N LEU A 14 16.05 -3.19 3.38
CA LEU A 14 15.30 -3.98 4.37
C LEU A 14 15.45 -3.38 5.77
N ALA A 15 16.67 -2.98 6.14
CA ALA A 15 16.95 -2.32 7.41
C ALA A 15 16.22 -0.97 7.53
N SER A 16 16.19 -0.15 6.47
CA SER A 16 15.44 1.11 6.45
C SER A 16 13.95 0.88 6.63
N ILE A 17 13.38 -0.16 6.01
CA ILE A 17 11.96 -0.44 6.20
C ILE A 17 11.66 -0.93 7.62
N LEU A 18 12.50 -1.79 8.18
CA LEU A 18 12.35 -2.21 9.57
C LEU A 18 12.41 -1.01 10.53
N LEU A 19 13.35 -0.11 10.31
CA LEU A 19 13.49 1.12 11.09
C LEU A 19 12.25 2.02 10.98
N ALA A 20 11.70 2.18 9.78
CA ALA A 20 10.46 2.94 9.58
C ALA A 20 9.27 2.32 10.35
N ASN A 21 9.19 0.98 10.40
CA ASN A 21 8.16 0.29 11.16
C ASN A 21 8.34 0.44 12.68
N VAL A 22 9.58 0.41 13.17
CA VAL A 22 9.87 0.66 14.60
C VAL A 22 9.46 2.08 14.99
N TYR A 23 9.80 3.09 14.18
CA TYR A 23 9.38 4.47 14.44
C TYR A 23 7.86 4.63 14.43
N ALA A 24 7.16 4.00 13.49
CA ALA A 24 5.70 4.01 13.46
C ALA A 24 5.09 3.35 14.71
N ALA A 25 5.62 2.19 15.11
CA ALA A 25 5.17 1.48 16.32
C ALA A 25 5.45 2.25 17.62
N SER A 26 6.47 3.11 17.64
CA SER A 26 6.76 4.02 18.76
C SER A 26 5.99 5.35 18.71
N GLY A 27 5.11 5.54 17.72
CA GLY A 27 4.34 6.78 17.53
C GLY A 27 5.11 7.93 16.86
N ASP A 28 6.35 7.70 16.42
CA ASP A 28 7.18 8.70 15.73
C ASP A 28 6.90 8.66 14.21
N ASN A 29 5.69 9.11 13.85
CA ASN A 29 5.19 9.07 12.48
C ASN A 29 6.00 9.96 11.52
N GLU A 30 6.60 11.04 12.01
CA GLU A 30 7.41 11.95 11.20
C GLU A 30 8.67 11.26 10.68
N LYS A 31 9.43 10.58 11.56
CA LYS A 31 10.60 9.80 11.14
C LYS A 31 10.23 8.61 10.27
N ALA A 32 9.14 7.93 10.60
CA ALA A 32 8.63 6.83 9.78
C ALA A 32 8.30 7.31 8.35
N SER A 33 7.65 8.47 8.21
CA SER A 33 7.33 9.07 6.91
C SER A 33 8.60 9.49 6.17
N GLY A 34 9.54 10.16 6.84
CA GLY A 34 10.79 10.61 6.21
C GLY A 34 11.61 9.46 5.61
N ILE A 35 11.67 8.31 6.30
CA ILE A 35 12.36 7.12 5.75
C ILE A 35 11.59 6.54 4.55
N LYS A 36 10.26 6.46 4.62
CA LYS A 36 9.43 5.98 3.51
C LYS A 36 9.57 6.87 2.27
N ASP A 37 9.59 8.19 2.45
CA ASP A 37 9.78 9.16 1.36
C ASP A 37 11.15 9.05 0.73
N HIS A 38 12.20 8.85 1.53
CA HIS A 38 13.55 8.61 1.03
C HIS A 38 13.62 7.31 0.21
N LEU A 39 13.00 6.23 0.68
CA LEU A 39 12.90 4.96 -0.05
C LEU A 39 12.10 5.09 -1.35
N TYR A 40 11.03 5.89 -1.35
CA TYR A 40 10.24 6.20 -2.55
C TYR A 40 11.08 6.96 -3.59
N ARG A 41 11.74 8.06 -3.18
CA ARG A 41 12.56 8.91 -4.07
C ARG A 41 13.77 8.18 -4.64
N SER A 42 14.34 7.23 -3.90
CA SER A 42 15.47 6.41 -4.35
C SER A 42 15.05 5.22 -5.23
N GLY A 43 13.75 4.99 -5.43
CA GLY A 43 13.23 3.83 -6.16
C GLY A 43 13.38 2.49 -5.42
N ALA A 44 13.89 2.52 -4.18
CA ALA A 44 14.13 1.36 -3.33
C ALA A 44 12.93 1.02 -2.43
N GLN A 45 11.74 1.52 -2.76
CA GLN A 45 10.52 1.23 -2.03
C GLN A 45 10.19 -0.27 -2.02
N ARG A 46 9.45 -0.71 -0.98
CA ARG A 46 8.80 -2.02 -1.00
C ARG A 46 7.99 -2.15 -2.30
N LYS A 47 8.02 -3.32 -2.92
CA LYS A 47 7.00 -3.64 -3.93
C LYS A 47 5.63 -3.56 -3.26
N ILE A 48 4.86 -2.57 -3.68
CA ILE A 48 3.44 -2.47 -3.39
C ILE A 48 2.74 -3.77 -3.80
N GLY A 49 1.79 -4.21 -2.97
CA GLY A 49 0.98 -5.38 -3.29
C GLY A 49 0.26 -5.14 -4.62
N ILE A 50 0.33 -6.11 -5.54
CA ILE A 50 -0.38 -6.05 -6.81
C ILE A 50 -1.39 -7.19 -6.81
N THR A 51 -2.66 -6.86 -6.98
CA THR A 51 -3.73 -7.83 -7.23
C THR A 51 -4.17 -7.68 -8.68
N VAL A 52 -4.46 -8.80 -9.33
CA VAL A 52 -5.01 -8.81 -10.69
C VAL A 52 -6.37 -9.49 -10.64
N THR A 53 -7.36 -8.91 -11.32
CA THR A 53 -8.72 -9.47 -11.40
C THR A 53 -9.19 -9.43 -12.84
N GLU A 54 -9.83 -10.50 -13.29
CA GLU A 54 -10.48 -10.55 -14.59
C GLU A 54 -11.91 -10.01 -14.48
N LEU A 55 -12.25 -9.05 -15.34
CA LEU A 55 -13.60 -8.53 -15.47
C LEU A 55 -13.96 -8.42 -16.95
N ASN A 56 -14.99 -9.15 -17.39
CA ASN A 56 -15.47 -9.15 -18.78
C ASN A 56 -14.35 -9.44 -19.80
N GLY A 57 -13.47 -10.41 -19.51
CA GLY A 57 -12.34 -10.77 -20.37
C GLY A 57 -11.17 -9.79 -20.33
N ASN A 58 -11.21 -8.76 -19.48
CA ASN A 58 -10.11 -7.81 -19.29
C ASN A 58 -9.40 -8.05 -17.95
N LEU A 59 -8.07 -8.12 -17.98
CA LEU A 59 -7.25 -8.17 -16.77
C LEU A 59 -7.05 -6.76 -16.22
N LEU A 60 -7.61 -6.49 -15.05
CA LEU A 60 -7.44 -5.25 -14.31
C LEU A 60 -6.38 -5.44 -13.22
N GLN A 61 -5.35 -4.60 -13.24
CA GLN A 61 -4.31 -4.58 -12.22
C GLN A 61 -4.60 -3.50 -11.18
N PHE A 62 -4.63 -3.91 -9.91
CA PHE A 62 -4.79 -3.04 -8.75
C PHE A 62 -3.48 -3.02 -7.97
N CYS A 63 -2.95 -1.82 -7.75
CA CYS A 63 -1.81 -1.61 -6.86
C CYS A 63 -2.33 -1.20 -5.48
N ALA A 64 -1.75 -1.74 -4.42
CA ALA A 64 -2.00 -1.27 -3.07
C ALA A 64 -1.69 0.24 -2.98
N HIS A 65 -2.64 1.03 -2.48
CA HIS A 65 -2.60 2.50 -2.47
C HIS A 65 -2.60 3.17 -3.86
N GLY A 66 -2.85 2.42 -4.93
CA GLY A 66 -2.94 2.94 -6.29
C GLY A 66 -4.32 3.51 -6.61
N GLN A 67 -4.37 4.70 -7.20
CA GLN A 67 -5.60 5.34 -7.68
C GLN A 67 -5.71 5.33 -9.22
N SER A 68 -4.98 4.43 -9.88
CA SER A 68 -4.88 4.37 -11.35
C SER A 68 -6.16 3.97 -12.07
N HIS A 69 -7.19 3.52 -11.35
CA HIS A 69 -8.46 3.15 -11.96
C HIS A 69 -9.22 4.41 -12.41
N PRO A 70 -9.78 4.47 -13.65
CA PRO A 70 -10.51 5.65 -14.14
C PRO A 70 -11.71 6.04 -13.26
N ARG A 71 -12.27 5.06 -12.54
CA ARG A 71 -13.37 5.21 -11.57
C ARG A 71 -12.90 5.14 -10.12
N SER A 72 -11.64 5.44 -9.82
CA SER A 72 -11.09 5.36 -8.47
C SER A 72 -11.93 6.16 -7.46
N VAL A 73 -12.36 7.36 -7.84
CA VAL A 73 -13.24 8.21 -7.03
C VAL A 73 -14.52 7.47 -6.62
N ASP A 74 -15.25 6.90 -7.58
CA ASP A 74 -16.50 6.16 -7.32
C ASP A 74 -16.24 4.94 -6.41
N ILE A 75 -15.18 4.18 -6.69
CA ILE A 75 -14.85 2.95 -5.96
C ILE A 75 -14.57 3.28 -4.50
N TYR A 76 -13.73 4.27 -4.22
CA TYR A 76 -13.43 4.67 -2.85
C TYR A 76 -14.62 5.34 -2.15
N ALA A 77 -15.49 6.04 -2.89
CA ALA A 77 -16.75 6.54 -2.33
C ALA A 77 -17.66 5.40 -1.87
N GLU A 78 -17.78 4.32 -2.65
CA GLU A 78 -18.57 3.15 -2.29
C GLU A 78 -17.95 2.36 -1.13
N ILE A 79 -16.62 2.21 -1.11
CA ILE A 79 -15.91 1.64 0.04
C ILE A 79 -16.23 2.44 1.30
N ASN A 80 -16.12 3.77 1.27
CA ASN A 80 -16.46 4.62 2.41
C ASN A 80 -17.92 4.47 2.86
N ARG A 81 -18.86 4.31 1.93
CA ARG A 81 -20.27 4.08 2.26
C ARG A 81 -20.44 2.77 3.02
N ILE A 82 -19.85 1.69 2.50
CA ILE A 82 -19.91 0.34 3.10
C ILE A 82 -19.20 0.33 4.47
N SER A 83 -18.05 0.99 4.60
CA SER A 83 -17.33 1.10 5.87
C SER A 83 -18.16 1.79 6.95
N LYS A 84 -18.87 2.87 6.61
CA LYS A 84 -19.79 3.53 7.55
C LYS A 84 -20.91 2.61 7.99
N GLU A 85 -21.52 1.90 7.04
CA GLU A 85 -22.59 0.94 7.32
C GLU A 85 -22.10 -0.20 8.24
N LEU A 86 -20.89 -0.71 8.01
CA LEU A 86 -20.25 -1.71 8.87
C LEU A 86 -20.04 -1.21 10.30
N ILE A 87 -19.54 0.02 10.46
CA ILE A 87 -19.32 0.64 11.77
C ILE A 87 -20.65 0.85 12.50
N GLU A 88 -21.69 1.31 11.80
CA GLU A 88 -23.04 1.48 12.37
C GLU A 88 -23.61 0.16 12.92
N HIS A 89 -23.24 -0.97 12.32
CA HIS A 89 -23.62 -2.30 12.79
C HIS A 89 -22.66 -2.90 13.84
N GLY A 90 -21.68 -2.12 14.32
CA GLY A 90 -20.77 -2.49 15.40
C GLY A 90 -19.53 -3.26 14.95
N HIS A 91 -19.19 -3.24 13.65
CA HIS A 91 -17.95 -3.81 13.14
C HIS A 91 -16.81 -2.78 13.13
N GLU A 92 -15.59 -3.21 13.42
CA GLU A 92 -14.40 -2.37 13.25
C GLU A 92 -13.97 -2.37 11.78
N TYR A 93 -13.63 -1.18 11.27
CA TYR A 93 -13.03 -0.97 9.97
C TYR A 93 -11.74 -0.18 10.19
N ASP A 94 -10.60 -0.80 9.88
CA ASP A 94 -9.23 -0.26 10.03
C ASP A 94 -8.79 0.50 8.77
#